data_AF-X1THQ9-F1
#
_entry.id   AF-X1THQ9-F1
#
_cell.length_a   1.000
_cell.length_b   1.000
_cell.length_c   1.000
_cell.angle_alpha   90.00
_cell.angle_beta   90.00
_cell.angle_gamma   90.00
#
_symmetry.space_group_name_H-M   'P 1'
#
loop_
_entity.id
_entity.type
_entity.pdbx_description
1 polymer ?
#
loop_
_entity_poly.entity_id
_entity_poly.type
_entity_poly.pdbx_seq_one_letter_code
_entity_poly.pdbx_strand_id
1 'polypeptide(L)'
;PRYVAGVDQLDREIGALMIQGILGHRRTKRGSRIYGPKNKLMIHINGIGVDIFSTDEQCWPVALVVRTGGKETNKRIATAALRKRWHFHAYGSGFSTPDGEIVCRSEREVFEAVGLPYQEPWERR
;
A
#
# COMPACT_ATOMS: atom_id res chain seq x y z
N PRO A 1 -8.35 8.14 0.49
CA PRO A 1 -8.24 9.59 0.75
C PRO A 1 -9.53 10.06 1.45
N ARG A 2 -9.41 10.91 2.46
CA ARG A 2 -10.56 11.42 3.21
C ARG A 2 -10.89 12.82 2.71
N TYR A 3 -12.12 13.03 2.25
CA TYR A 3 -12.57 14.33 1.77
C TYR A 3 -13.45 15.02 2.81
N VAL A 4 -13.19 16.28 3.09
CA VAL A 4 -14.04 17.14 3.94
C VAL A 4 -14.30 18.42 3.16
N ALA A 5 -15.58 18.74 2.94
CA ALA A 5 -16.02 19.86 2.08
C ALA A 5 -15.33 19.86 0.69
N GLY A 6 -15.16 18.68 0.08
CA GLY A 6 -14.52 18.52 -1.24
C GLY A 6 -12.98 18.56 -1.23
N VAL A 7 -12.35 18.77 -0.08
CA VAL A 7 -10.87 18.84 0.05
C VAL A 7 -10.31 17.51 0.52
N ASP A 8 -9.35 16.94 -0.23
CA ASP A 8 -8.57 15.79 0.24
C ASP A 8 -7.68 16.22 1.41
N GLN A 9 -7.96 15.68 2.59
CA GLN A 9 -7.24 16.03 3.80
C GLN A 9 -5.78 15.57 3.76
N LEU A 10 -5.46 14.48 3.06
CA LEU A 10 -4.05 14.07 2.93
C LEU A 10 -3.26 15.09 2.10
N ASP A 11 -3.82 15.54 0.98
CA ASP A 11 -3.16 16.52 0.11
C ASP A 11 -3.03 17.88 0.80
N ARG A 12 -4.01 18.25 1.66
CA ARG A 12 -3.92 19.44 2.51
C ARG A 12 -2.71 19.38 3.44
N GLU A 13 -2.53 18.28 4.17
CA GLU A 13 -1.40 18.12 5.11
C GLU A 13 -0.05 18.07 4.37
N ILE A 14 0.02 17.33 3.25
CA ILE A 14 1.23 17.32 2.40
C ILE A 14 1.53 18.72 1.87
N GLY A 15 0.51 19.47 1.44
CA GLY A 15 0.65 20.85 0.98
C GLY A 15 1.24 21.77 2.05
N ALA A 16 0.80 21.64 3.30
CA ALA A 16 1.36 22.40 4.42
C ALA A 16 2.85 22.08 4.63
N LEU A 17 3.23 20.80 4.61
CA LEU A 17 4.63 20.37 4.72
C LEU A 17 5.49 20.85 3.54
N MET A 18 4.90 20.95 2.34
CA MET A 18 5.58 21.50 1.17
C MET A 18 5.78 23.01 1.27
N ILE A 19 4.79 23.77 1.75
CA ILE A 19 4.90 25.22 1.98
C ILE A 19 6.00 25.52 3.00
N GLN A 20 6.13 24.68 4.03
CA GLN A 20 7.18 24.77 5.04
C GLN A 20 8.56 24.32 4.53
N GLY A 21 8.67 23.81 3.30
CA GLY A 21 9.91 23.31 2.72
C GLY A 21 10.37 21.94 3.26
N ILE A 22 9.57 21.27 4.10
CA ILE A 22 9.89 19.98 4.71
C ILE A 22 9.81 18.84 3.68
N LEU A 23 8.82 18.90 2.80
CA LEU A 23 8.63 17.94 1.71
C LEU A 23 8.73 18.63 0.34
N GLY A 24 9.24 17.88 -0.62
CA GLY A 24 9.20 18.23 -2.04
C GLY A 24 8.75 17.05 -2.89
N HIS A 25 8.45 17.31 -4.16
CA HIS A 25 8.16 16.23 -5.11
C HIS A 25 9.42 15.45 -5.44
N ARG A 26 9.38 14.11 -5.28
CA ARG A 26 10.42 13.25 -5.83
C ARG A 26 10.16 13.03 -7.31
N ARG A 27 11.12 13.42 -8.15
CA ARG A 27 11.07 13.16 -9.60
C ARG A 27 11.62 11.76 -9.90
N THR A 28 10.98 11.08 -10.83
CA THR A 28 11.51 9.84 -11.41
C THR A 28 12.75 10.13 -12.25
N LYS A 29 13.47 9.08 -12.68
CA LYS A 29 14.60 9.22 -13.63
C LYS A 29 14.22 9.94 -14.93
N ARG A 30 12.93 9.90 -15.32
CA ARG A 30 12.38 10.59 -16.51
C ARG A 30 11.86 12.00 -16.22
N GLY A 31 12.05 12.51 -15.00
CA GLY A 31 11.58 13.85 -14.59
C GLY A 31 10.11 13.93 -14.19
N SER A 32 9.29 12.91 -14.47
CA SER A 32 7.88 12.85 -14.07
C SER A 32 7.71 12.72 -12.56
N ARG A 33 6.59 13.21 -12.03
CA ARG A 33 6.19 13.09 -10.62
C ARG A 33 5.23 11.92 -10.46
N ILE A 34 5.33 11.19 -9.36
CA ILE A 34 4.32 10.20 -8.97
C ILE A 34 3.55 10.78 -7.80
N TYR A 35 2.37 11.34 -8.09
CA TYR A 35 1.52 12.01 -7.11
C TYR A 35 0.05 11.66 -7.40
N GLY A 36 -0.30 10.41 -7.14
CA GLY A 36 -1.65 9.88 -7.33
C GLY A 36 -2.50 9.98 -6.06
N PRO A 37 -3.80 9.67 -6.15
CA PRO A 37 -4.70 9.68 -4.99
C PRO A 37 -4.28 8.67 -3.90
N LYS A 38 -3.78 7.48 -4.31
CA LYS A 38 -3.39 6.40 -3.40
C LYS A 38 -1.89 6.31 -3.09
N ASN A 39 -1.03 6.88 -3.93
CA ASN A 39 0.43 6.79 -3.78
C ASN A 39 1.12 8.07 -4.24
N LYS A 40 2.01 8.58 -3.39
CA LYS A 40 2.75 9.82 -3.61
C LYS A 40 4.20 9.61 -3.24
N LEU A 41 5.11 9.92 -4.16
CA LEU A 41 6.54 9.81 -3.94
C LEU A 41 7.11 11.19 -3.71
N MET A 42 7.58 11.40 -2.49
CA MET A 42 8.08 12.67 -1.98
C MET A 42 9.54 12.54 -1.60
N ILE A 43 10.17 13.68 -1.36
CA ILE A 43 11.53 13.78 -0.83
C ILE A 43 11.51 14.72 0.36
N HIS A 44 12.10 14.30 1.47
CA HIS A 44 12.30 15.13 2.65
C HIS A 44 13.40 16.16 2.40
N ILE A 45 13.38 17.28 3.14
CA ILE A 45 14.40 18.33 3.05
C ILE A 45 15.83 17.82 3.23
N ASN A 46 16.01 16.72 3.99
CA ASN A 46 17.30 16.05 4.17
C ASN A 46 17.65 15.03 3.06
N GLY A 47 16.93 15.01 1.93
CA GLY A 47 17.20 14.14 0.78
C GLY A 47 16.65 12.71 0.88
N ILE A 48 15.97 12.36 1.97
CA ILE A 48 15.39 11.02 2.19
C ILE A 48 14.13 10.87 1.34
N GLY A 49 14.00 9.76 0.61
CA GLY A 49 12.78 9.43 -0.11
C GLY A 49 11.64 9.06 0.85
N VAL A 50 10.47 9.69 0.67
CA VAL A 50 9.28 9.45 1.48
C VAL A 50 8.14 8.98 0.58
N ASP A 51 7.70 7.74 0.78
CA ASP A 51 6.62 7.15 -0.01
C ASP A 51 5.34 7.13 0.83
N ILE A 52 4.36 7.95 0.44
CA ILE A 52 3.11 8.12 1.17
C ILE A 52 2.02 7.31 0.45
N PHE A 53 1.38 6.42 1.20
CA PHE A 53 0.27 5.61 0.71
C PHE A 53 -0.99 5.91 1.49
N SER A 54 -2.12 6.02 0.77
CA SER A 54 -3.44 6.22 1.37
C SER A 54 -4.33 5.01 1.10
N THR A 55 -5.10 4.63 2.11
CA THR A 55 -6.03 3.50 2.08
C THR A 55 -7.23 3.78 2.98
N ASP A 56 -8.24 2.91 2.96
CA ASP A 56 -9.33 2.87 3.92
C ASP A 56 -9.17 1.73 4.93
N GLU A 57 -10.07 1.67 5.91
CA GLU A 57 -10.07 0.67 6.99
C GLU A 57 -10.23 -0.76 6.44
N GLN A 58 -11.04 -0.96 5.39
CA GLN A 58 -11.28 -2.27 4.81
C GLN A 58 -10.02 -2.83 4.13
N CYS A 59 -9.24 -1.97 3.46
CA CYS A 59 -8.02 -2.36 2.76
C CYS A 59 -6.77 -2.31 3.66
N TRP A 60 -6.90 -1.82 4.90
CA TRP A 60 -5.78 -1.63 5.83
C TRP A 60 -4.92 -2.87 6.05
N PRO A 61 -5.47 -4.08 6.27
CA PRO A 61 -4.65 -5.27 6.53
C PRO A 61 -3.75 -5.64 5.35
N VAL A 62 -4.29 -5.55 4.12
CA VAL A 62 -3.51 -5.82 2.90
C VAL A 62 -2.47 -4.73 2.66
N ALA A 63 -2.83 -3.47 2.89
CA ALA A 63 -1.88 -2.35 2.76
C ALA A 63 -0.68 -2.53 3.70
N LEU A 64 -0.91 -2.94 4.96
CA LEU A 64 0.15 -3.23 5.93
C LEU A 64 1.07 -4.36 5.47
N VAL A 65 0.52 -5.50 5.04
CA VAL A 65 1.34 -6.63 4.56
C VAL A 65 2.20 -6.20 3.37
N VAL A 66 1.60 -5.57 2.36
CA VAL A 66 2.31 -5.25 1.13
C VAL A 66 3.38 -4.18 1.34
N ARG A 67 3.12 -3.16 2.18
CA ARG A 67 4.07 -2.06 2.41
C ARG A 67 5.15 -2.39 3.43
N THR A 68 4.86 -3.27 4.38
CA THR A 68 5.90 -3.88 5.23
C THR A 68 6.84 -4.74 4.39
N GLY A 69 6.31 -5.44 3.37
CA GLY A 69 7.08 -6.38 2.58
C GLY A 69 7.42 -7.63 3.40
N GLY A 70 8.47 -8.39 3.09
CA GLY A 70 9.43 -8.20 2.00
C GLY A 70 8.89 -8.57 0.61
N LYS A 71 9.73 -8.34 -0.40
CA LYS A 71 9.37 -8.54 -1.81
C LYS A 71 9.04 -10.01 -2.10
N GLU A 72 9.79 -10.94 -1.53
CA GLU A 72 9.59 -12.37 -1.76
C GLU A 72 8.37 -12.90 -1.00
N THR A 73 8.09 -12.42 0.20
CA THR A 73 6.84 -12.71 0.93
C THR A 73 5.62 -12.27 0.12
N ASN A 74 5.61 -11.03 -0.40
CA ASN A 74 4.52 -10.55 -1.26
C ASN A 74 4.37 -11.42 -2.52
N LYS A 75 5.49 -11.80 -3.15
CA LYS A 75 5.48 -12.68 -4.32
C LYS A 75 4.94 -14.07 -3.99
N ARG A 76 5.29 -14.64 -2.82
CA ARG A 76 4.76 -15.93 -2.35
C ARG A 76 3.26 -15.90 -2.15
N ILE A 77 2.72 -14.85 -1.53
CA ILE A 77 1.27 -14.65 -1.35
C ILE A 77 0.58 -14.60 -2.71
N ALA A 78 1.04 -13.73 -3.61
CA ALA A 78 0.47 -13.62 -4.96
C ALA A 78 0.55 -14.93 -5.75
N THR A 79 1.69 -15.65 -5.67
CA THR A 79 1.87 -16.94 -6.34
C THR A 79 0.93 -18.01 -5.77
N ALA A 80 0.74 -18.05 -4.45
CA ALA A 80 -0.18 -18.97 -3.80
C ALA A 80 -1.64 -18.68 -4.18
N ALA A 81 -2.02 -17.41 -4.28
CA ALA A 81 -3.33 -17.01 -4.82
C ALA A 81 -3.51 -17.48 -6.28
N LEU A 82 -2.53 -17.25 -7.15
CA LEU A 82 -2.60 -17.66 -8.55
C LEU A 82 -2.77 -19.18 -8.73
N ARG A 83 -2.12 -20.00 -7.88
CA ARG A 83 -2.31 -21.46 -7.89
C ARG A 83 -3.76 -21.89 -7.58
N LYS A 84 -4.51 -21.05 -6.87
CA LYS A 84 -5.94 -21.23 -6.59
C LYS A 84 -6.85 -20.60 -7.66
N ARG A 85 -6.27 -20.02 -8.72
CA ARG A 85 -6.96 -19.16 -9.72
C ARG A 85 -7.56 -17.90 -9.09
N TRP A 86 -6.91 -17.37 -8.05
CA TRP A 86 -7.30 -16.13 -7.38
C TRP A 86 -6.36 -14.99 -7.75
N HIS A 87 -6.83 -13.75 -7.57
CA HIS A 87 -6.04 -12.54 -7.81
C HIS A 87 -5.85 -11.75 -6.51
N PHE A 88 -4.61 -11.48 -6.13
CA PHE A 88 -4.27 -10.69 -4.93
C PHE A 88 -4.20 -9.19 -5.26
N HIS A 89 -4.88 -8.35 -4.49
CA HIS A 89 -4.99 -6.91 -4.78
C HIS A 89 -4.16 -6.04 -3.83
N ALA A 90 -2.99 -5.57 -4.28
CA ALA A 90 -2.07 -4.75 -3.47
C ALA A 90 -2.61 -3.40 -2.95
N TYR A 91 -3.76 -2.94 -3.47
CA TYR A 91 -4.47 -1.73 -3.04
C TYR A 91 -5.95 -2.02 -2.73
N GLY A 92 -6.30 -3.30 -2.57
CA GLY A 92 -7.65 -3.77 -2.24
C GLY A 92 -7.70 -4.44 -0.87
N SER A 93 -8.80 -5.12 -0.59
CA SER A 93 -9.09 -5.71 0.72
C SER A 93 -8.79 -7.20 0.84
N GLY A 94 -8.30 -7.83 -0.22
CA GLY A 94 -7.88 -9.23 -0.19
C GLY A 94 -7.72 -9.82 -1.60
N PHE A 95 -8.58 -10.79 -1.93
CA PHE A 95 -8.45 -11.61 -3.12
C PHE A 95 -9.76 -11.70 -3.93
N SER A 96 -9.68 -11.57 -5.25
CA SER A 96 -10.76 -12.02 -6.14
C SER A 96 -10.62 -13.52 -6.38
N THR A 97 -11.74 -14.22 -6.37
CA THR A 97 -11.86 -15.66 -6.65
C THR A 97 -12.94 -15.89 -7.72
N PRO A 98 -13.00 -17.08 -8.34
CA PRO A 98 -14.08 -17.41 -9.27
C PRO A 98 -15.48 -17.29 -8.66
N ASP A 99 -15.60 -17.45 -7.34
CA ASP A 99 -16.88 -17.51 -6.62
C ASP A 99 -17.21 -16.19 -5.90
N GLY A 100 -16.37 -15.15 -6.04
CA GLY A 100 -16.55 -13.85 -5.40
C GLY A 100 -15.27 -13.29 -4.76
N GLU A 101 -15.43 -12.38 -3.80
CA GLU A 101 -14.32 -11.68 -3.14
C GLU A 101 -14.06 -12.24 -1.74
N ILE A 102 -12.77 -12.40 -1.40
CA ILE A 102 -12.32 -12.66 -0.03
C ILE A 102 -11.76 -11.37 0.54
N VAL A 103 -12.41 -10.86 1.60
CA VAL A 103 -11.99 -9.68 2.34
C VAL A 103 -11.22 -10.11 3.58
N CYS A 104 -9.94 -9.73 3.66
CA CYS A 104 -9.07 -9.97 4.80
C CYS A 104 -9.20 -8.85 5.83
N ARG A 105 -9.48 -9.22 7.08
CA ARG A 105 -9.68 -8.28 8.21
C ARG A 105 -8.46 -8.17 9.13
N SER A 106 -7.42 -8.96 8.89
CA SER A 106 -6.16 -8.95 9.63
C SER A 106 -4.99 -9.30 8.73
N GLU A 107 -3.76 -8.93 9.11
CA GLU A 107 -2.56 -9.34 8.37
C GLU A 107 -2.47 -10.87 8.29
N ARG A 108 -2.82 -11.59 9.38
CA ARG A 108 -2.88 -13.05 9.44
C ARG A 108 -3.78 -13.66 8.36
N GLU A 109 -4.98 -13.13 8.17
CA GLU A 109 -5.92 -13.59 7.14
C GLU A 109 -5.34 -13.47 5.72
N VAL A 110 -4.49 -12.47 5.44
CA VAL A 110 -3.84 -12.33 4.13
C VAL A 110 -2.94 -13.53 3.82
N PHE A 111 -2.25 -14.08 4.82
CA PHE A 111 -1.39 -15.25 4.66
C PHE A 111 -2.23 -16.54 4.63
N GLU A 112 -3.11 -16.71 5.61
CA GLU A 112 -3.83 -17.96 5.82
C GLU A 112 -4.88 -18.23 4.73
N ALA A 113 -5.48 -17.19 4.14
CA ALA A 113 -6.42 -17.34 3.01
C ALA A 113 -5.80 -18.11 1.83
N VAL A 114 -4.51 -17.90 1.57
CA VAL A 114 -3.77 -18.59 0.50
C VAL A 114 -3.01 -19.83 0.98
N GLY A 115 -3.22 -20.25 2.23
CA GLY A 115 -2.61 -21.44 2.82
C GLY A 115 -1.14 -21.25 3.23
N LEU A 116 -0.73 -20.02 3.51
CA LEU A 116 0.60 -19.72 4.06
C LEU A 116 0.51 -19.49 5.56
N PRO A 117 1.52 -19.92 6.34
CA PRO A 117 1.61 -19.52 7.74
C PRO A 117 1.86 -18.01 7.84
N TYR A 118 1.23 -17.37 8.82
CA TYR A 118 1.51 -15.98 9.15
C TYR A 118 2.99 -15.78 9.53
N GLN A 119 3.54 -14.64 9.15
CA GLN A 119 4.90 -14.22 9.46
C GLN A 119 4.88 -12.82 10.06
N GLU A 120 5.56 -12.64 11.18
CA GLU A 120 5.78 -11.32 11.76
C GLU A 120 6.63 -10.44 10.84
N PRO A 121 6.52 -9.10 10.90
CA PRO A 121 7.23 -8.19 10.01
C PRO A 121 8.73 -8.50 9.82
N TRP A 122 9.44 -8.84 10.89
CA TRP A 122 10.88 -9.15 10.88
C TRP A 122 11.23 -10.52 10.29
N GLU A 123 10.25 -11.39 10.07
CA GLU A 123 10.43 -12.72 9.46
C GLU A 123 10.21 -12.70 7.94
N ARG A 124 9.65 -11.60 7.40
CA ARG A 124 9.30 -11.46 5.99
C ARG A 124 10.55 -11.13 5.18
N ARG A 125 10.70 -11.76 4.01
CA ARG A 125 11.87 -11.61 3.11
C ARG A 125 11.46 -10.99 1.77
#